data_AF-A0A142WW23-F1
#
_entry.id   AF-A0A142WW23-F1
#
_cell.length_a   1.000
_cell.length_b   1.000
_cell.length_c   1.000
_cell.angle_alpha   90.00
_cell.angle_beta   90.00
_cell.angle_gamma   90.00
#
_symmetry.space_group_name_H-M   'P 1'
#
loop_
_entity.id
_entity.type
_entity.pdbx_description
1 polymer ?
#
loop_
_entity_poly.entity_id
_entity_poly.type
_entity_poly.pdbx_seq_one_letter_code
_entity_poly.pdbx_strand_id
1 'polypeptide(L)'
;MHRHNMPVRRMEGLWVLESHLLLLSFKEDVMLVLTRKAGESIIIDGDIVIKVSQVQGNRVKLCIDAPKSHRIVRSELDAEDAPKALPRFAARTESDLRAVPAHAK
;
A
#
# COMPACT_ATOMS: atom_id res chain seq x y z
N MET A 1 20.66 -46.36 27.70
CA MET A 1 20.90 -47.52 26.80
C MET A 1 19.56 -48.19 26.62
N HIS A 2 18.83 -48.03 25.51
CA HIS A 2 19.04 -48.81 24.28
C HIS A 2 18.38 -48.07 23.10
N ARG A 3 19.11 -48.00 21.99
CA ARG A 3 18.63 -47.47 20.71
C ARG A 3 17.57 -48.42 20.18
N HIS A 4 16.33 -47.94 19.99
CA HIS A 4 15.40 -48.61 19.11
C HIS A 4 15.66 -48.12 17.69
N ASN A 5 16.54 -48.86 17.01
CA ASN A 5 16.61 -48.89 15.57
C ASN A 5 15.35 -49.60 15.06
N MET A 6 14.55 -48.91 14.24
CA MET A 6 13.49 -49.51 13.43
C MET A 6 13.51 -48.89 12.02
N PRO A 7 13.05 -49.63 11.00
CA PRO A 7 13.81 -49.85 9.76
C PRO A 7 13.31 -49.02 8.59
N VAL A 8 14.24 -48.58 7.73
CA VAL A 8 13.91 -47.99 6.43
C VAL A 8 13.55 -49.12 5.47
N ARG A 9 12.26 -49.39 5.29
CA ARG A 9 11.73 -50.19 4.16
C ARG A 9 10.84 -49.32 3.27
N ARG A 10 11.39 -49.01 2.09
CA ARG A 10 10.80 -49.01 0.76
C ARG A 10 9.25 -48.92 0.66
N MET A 11 8.73 -47.78 0.19
CA MET A 11 7.95 -47.64 -1.07
C MET A 11 7.27 -46.25 -1.14
N GLU A 12 7.59 -45.54 -2.23
CA GLU A 12 6.66 -44.83 -3.13
C GLU A 12 5.74 -43.74 -2.58
N GLY A 13 6.02 -42.49 -2.98
CA GLY A 13 5.11 -41.36 -2.75
C GLY A 13 5.79 -40.01 -2.85
N LEU A 14 6.14 -39.60 -4.06
CA LEU A 14 5.89 -38.26 -4.61
C LEU A 14 5.79 -37.05 -3.65
N TRP A 15 6.73 -36.81 -2.72
CA TRP A 15 6.70 -35.60 -1.89
C TRP A 15 8.08 -35.17 -1.38
N VAL A 16 9.01 -34.72 -2.23
CA VAL A 16 10.06 -33.75 -1.81
C VAL A 16 10.60 -32.97 -3.02
N LEU A 17 9.76 -32.21 -3.72
CA LEU A 17 10.26 -31.13 -4.58
C LEU A 17 9.50 -29.85 -4.21
N GLU A 18 10.27 -28.81 -3.90
CA GLU A 18 9.87 -27.42 -3.60
C GLU A 18 9.48 -27.08 -2.15
N SER A 19 10.23 -27.64 -1.21
CA SER A 19 10.39 -27.13 0.16
C SER A 19 11.29 -25.87 0.26
N HIS A 20 11.18 -24.90 -0.66
CA HIS A 20 11.94 -23.63 -0.61
C HIS A 20 11.16 -22.49 -1.30
N LEU A 21 10.23 -21.84 -0.58
CA LEU A 21 10.03 -20.38 -0.49
C LEU A 21 8.67 -19.96 0.13
N LEU A 22 8.14 -20.73 1.08
CA LEU A 22 7.00 -20.29 1.90
C LEU A 22 7.47 -19.96 3.33
N LEU A 23 8.27 -18.90 3.46
CA LEU A 23 8.60 -18.18 4.70
C LEU A 23 9.53 -17.02 4.27
N LEU A 24 9.27 -15.72 4.42
CA LEU A 24 8.65 -14.97 5.49
C LEU A 24 8.19 -13.63 4.91
N SER A 25 6.91 -13.46 4.62
CA SER A 25 6.30 -12.13 4.64
C SER A 25 5.38 -12.06 5.85
N PHE A 26 5.90 -12.48 7.01
CA PHE A 26 5.32 -12.07 8.28
C PHE A 26 5.54 -10.57 8.36
N LYS A 27 4.50 -9.84 7.98
CA LYS A 27 4.35 -8.41 8.25
C LYS A 27 4.39 -8.29 9.78
N GLU A 28 5.57 -8.13 10.34
CA GLU A 28 5.68 -7.69 11.73
C GLU A 28 5.14 -6.27 11.73
N ASP A 29 3.86 -6.12 12.06
CA ASP A 29 3.25 -4.84 12.33
C ASP A 29 3.87 -4.30 13.62
N VAL A 30 5.03 -3.66 13.50
CA VAL A 30 5.70 -2.98 14.61
C VAL A 30 4.96 -1.66 14.84
N MET A 31 4.03 -1.65 15.79
CA MET A 31 3.37 -0.42 16.24
C MET A 31 4.28 0.33 17.21
N LEU A 32 4.72 1.53 16.81
CA LEU A 32 5.44 2.44 17.68
C LEU A 32 4.46 3.39 18.38
N VAL A 33 4.37 3.29 19.70
CA VAL A 33 3.48 4.16 20.52
C VAL A 33 4.29 5.29 21.14
N LEU A 34 3.92 6.53 20.84
CA LEU A 34 4.58 7.74 21.36
C LEU A 34 3.55 8.72 21.91
N THR A 35 3.80 9.31 23.08
CA THR A 35 3.00 10.42 23.61
C THR A 35 3.65 11.74 23.22
N ARG A 36 2.91 12.62 22.52
CA ARG A 36 3.36 13.95 22.10
C ARG A 36 2.47 15.05 22.66
N LYS A 37 3.08 16.16 23.10
CA LYS A 37 2.38 17.39 23.48
C LYS A 37 2.17 18.29 22.27
N ALA A 38 1.30 19.29 22.41
CA ALA A 38 1.15 20.34 21.40
C ALA A 38 2.49 21.05 21.16
N GLY A 39 2.84 21.24 19.89
CA GLY A 39 4.13 21.78 19.45
C GLY A 39 5.18 20.72 19.10
N GLU A 40 5.04 19.49 19.57
CA GLU A 40 5.99 18.41 19.30
C GLU A 40 5.70 17.70 17.96
N SER A 41 6.73 17.05 17.41
CA SER A 41 6.67 16.35 16.12
C SER A 41 7.31 14.96 16.14
N ILE A 42 6.95 14.17 15.15
CA ILE A 42 7.47 12.85 14.82
C ILE A 42 7.94 12.91 13.37
N ILE A 43 9.11 12.35 13.08
CA ILE A 43 9.65 12.24 11.72
C ILE A 43 9.66 10.77 11.34
N ILE A 44 9.08 10.44 10.19
CA ILE A 44 9.04 9.10 9.60
C ILE A 44 9.84 9.17 8.30
N ASP A 45 10.76 8.22 8.12
CA ASP A 45 11.60 8.09 6.92
C ASP A 45 12.39 9.35 6.52
N GLY A 46 12.56 10.29 7.45
CA GLY A 46 13.32 11.53 7.24
C GLY A 46 12.58 12.63 6.46
N ASP A 47 11.49 12.33 5.76
CA ASP A 47 10.77 13.27 4.88
C ASP A 47 9.27 13.45 5.24
N ILE A 48 8.70 12.57 6.05
CA ILE A 48 7.32 12.69 6.56
C ILE A 48 7.35 13.24 7.98
N VAL A 49 6.80 14.43 8.19
CA VAL A 49 6.74 15.09 9.50
C VAL A 49 5.30 15.17 9.99
N ILE A 50 5.01 14.53 11.13
CA ILE A 50 3.74 14.64 11.83
C ILE A 50 3.91 15.57 13.03
N LYS A 51 3.15 16.66 13.08
CA LYS A 51 3.21 17.65 14.17
C LYS A 51 1.87 17.76 14.88
N VAL A 52 1.89 17.74 16.21
CA VAL A 52 0.71 18.02 17.03
C VAL A 52 0.53 19.53 17.11
N SER A 53 -0.39 20.08 16.33
CA SER A 53 -0.65 21.53 16.30
C SER A 53 -1.39 21.99 17.56
N GLN A 54 -2.42 21.27 17.97
CA GLN A 54 -3.24 21.63 19.13
C GLN A 54 -4.00 20.41 19.67
N VAL A 55 -4.22 20.40 20.97
CA VAL A 55 -5.11 19.44 21.65
C VAL A 55 -6.24 20.24 22.30
N GLN A 56 -7.49 19.89 22.00
CA GLN A 56 -8.68 20.49 22.61
C GLN A 56 -9.64 19.37 23.04
N GLY A 57 -9.74 19.14 24.35
CA GLY A 57 -10.55 18.05 24.90
C GLY A 57 -10.14 16.70 24.30
N ASN A 58 -11.07 16.07 23.57
CA ASN A 58 -10.86 14.78 22.89
C ASN A 58 -10.43 14.91 21.42
N ARG A 59 -10.21 16.13 20.90
CA ARG A 59 -9.81 16.37 19.50
C ARG A 59 -8.36 16.82 19.45
N VAL A 60 -7.64 16.27 18.48
CA VAL A 60 -6.25 16.65 18.19
C VAL A 60 -6.17 17.19 16.77
N LYS A 61 -5.51 18.33 16.59
CA LYS A 61 -5.16 18.87 15.28
C LYS A 61 -3.76 18.39 14.94
N LEU A 62 -3.66 17.56 13.90
CA LEU A 62 -2.40 17.07 13.36
C LEU A 62 -2.07 17.83 12.07
N CYS A 63 -0.84 18.26 11.93
CA CYS A 63 -0.26 18.71 10.68
C CYS A 63 0.64 17.60 10.14
N ILE A 64 0.46 17.23 8.87
CA ILE A 64 1.30 16.22 8.21
C ILE A 64 1.96 16.92 7.04
N ASP A 65 3.29 17.00 7.06
CA ASP A 65 4.10 17.45 5.94
C ASP A 65 4.75 16.22 5.30
N ALA A 66 4.54 16.04 4.01
CA ALA A 66 5.11 14.92 3.26
C ALA A 66 5.23 15.30 1.77
N PRO A 67 6.18 14.69 1.04
CA PRO A 67 6.26 14.86 -0.40
C PRO A 67 5.01 14.38 -1.14
N LYS A 68 4.76 14.94 -2.33
CA LYS A 68 3.59 14.60 -3.17
C LYS A 68 3.53 13.13 -3.62
N SER A 69 4.64 12.40 -3.54
CA SER A 69 4.71 10.96 -3.80
C SER A 69 3.95 10.14 -2.76
N HIS A 70 3.78 10.68 -1.54
CA HIS A 70 3.09 10.02 -0.44
C HIS A 70 1.66 10.54 -0.32
N ARG A 71 0.69 9.68 -0.58
CA ARG A 71 -0.73 10.00 -0.45
C ARG A 71 -1.11 10.03 1.03
N ILE A 72 -1.64 11.17 1.49
CA ILE A 72 -2.18 11.33 2.84
C ILE A 72 -3.69 11.46 2.75
N VAL A 73 -4.40 10.59 3.47
CA VAL A 73 -5.86 10.52 3.49
C VAL A 73 -6.34 10.22 4.89
N ARG A 74 -7.57 10.63 5.18
CA ARG A 74 -8.25 10.25 6.41
C ARG A 74 -8.73 8.80 6.23
N SER A 75 -8.47 7.94 7.21
CA SER A 75 -8.79 6.51 7.13
C SER A 75 -10.27 6.23 6.82
N GLU A 76 -11.18 7.08 7.30
CA GLU A 76 -12.62 6.96 7.04
C GLU A 76 -13.02 7.39 5.62
N LEU A 77 -12.11 7.97 4.84
CA LEU A 77 -12.31 8.39 3.46
C LEU A 77 -11.56 7.50 2.46
N ASP A 78 -10.83 6.47 2.92
CA ASP A 78 -10.23 5.50 2.02
C ASP A 78 -11.32 4.61 1.42
N ALA A 79 -11.86 5.08 0.30
CA ALA A 79 -12.42 4.22 -0.71
C ALA A 79 -11.23 3.65 -1.49
N GLU A 80 -10.89 2.39 -1.22
CA GLU A 80 -9.83 1.61 -1.91
C GLU A 80 -9.97 1.57 -3.45
N ASP A 81 -11.07 2.09 -4.03
CA ASP A 81 -11.41 1.96 -5.45
C ASP A 81 -11.66 3.29 -6.17
N ALA A 82 -10.86 4.34 -5.94
CA ALA A 82 -10.86 5.45 -6.89
C ALA A 82 -10.06 5.03 -8.15
N PRO A 83 -10.70 4.81 -9.32
CA PRO A 83 -9.98 4.38 -10.51
C PRO A 83 -8.91 5.41 -10.83
N LYS A 84 -7.66 4.93 -10.90
CA LYS A 84 -6.49 5.64 -11.39
C LYS A 84 -6.91 6.30 -12.70
N ALA A 85 -7.19 7.59 -12.66
CA ALA A 85 -7.89 8.28 -13.73
C ALA A 85 -7.23 7.95 -15.07
N LEU A 86 -7.95 7.22 -15.92
CA LEU A 86 -7.56 7.06 -17.31
C LEU A 86 -7.44 8.47 -17.89
N PRO A 87 -6.44 8.74 -18.75
CA PRO A 87 -6.27 10.06 -19.34
C PRO A 87 -7.56 10.44 -20.04
N ARG A 88 -8.19 11.55 -19.63
CA ARG A 88 -9.41 12.14 -20.25
C ARG A 88 -9.24 12.52 -21.73
N PHE A 89 -8.11 12.17 -22.35
CA PHE A 89 -7.71 12.53 -23.71
C PHE A 89 -7.26 11.33 -24.57
N ALA A 90 -7.63 10.09 -24.24
CA ALA A 90 -7.60 8.97 -25.20
C ALA A 90 -9.07 8.54 -25.43
N ALA A 91 -9.73 8.73 -26.56
CA ALA A 91 -9.28 8.89 -27.94
C ALA A 91 -10.27 9.79 -28.70
N ARG A 92 -9.78 10.78 -29.45
CA ARG A 92 -10.43 11.13 -30.71
C ARG A 92 -9.87 10.16 -31.74
N THR A 93 -10.70 9.26 -32.25
CA THR A 93 -10.29 8.41 -33.37
C THR A 93 -10.24 9.24 -34.65
N GLU A 94 -9.33 8.91 -35.57
CA GLU A 94 -9.19 9.55 -36.89
C GLU A 94 -10.47 9.55 -37.74
N SER A 95 -11.48 8.76 -37.36
CA SER A 95 -12.82 8.77 -37.97
C SER A 95 -13.50 10.14 -37.91
N ASP A 96 -13.21 10.94 -36.88
CA ASP A 96 -13.86 12.24 -36.67
C ASP A 96 -13.29 13.35 -37.56
N LEU A 97 -12.12 13.12 -38.19
CA LEU A 97 -11.49 14.08 -39.11
C LEU A 97 -12.03 13.97 -40.55
N ARG A 98 -12.78 12.90 -40.88
CA ARG A 98 -13.33 12.71 -42.25
C ARG A 98 -14.76 13.21 -42.43
N ALA A 99 -15.43 13.66 -41.36
CA ALA A 99 -16.76 14.25 -41.44
C ALA A 99 -16.69 15.79 -41.43
N VAL A 100 -16.01 16.37 -42.42
CA VAL A 100 -16.27 17.76 -42.79
C VAL A 100 -17.31 17.71 -43.92
N PRO A 101 -18.55 18.18 -43.72
CA PRO A 101 -19.49 18.29 -44.82
C PRO A 101 -18.98 19.37 -45.78
N ALA A 102 -18.30 18.96 -46.84
CA ALA A 102 -18.08 19.81 -47.99
C ALA A 102 -19.40 19.88 -48.74
N HIS A 103 -20.27 20.86 -48.48
CA HIS A 103 -21.28 21.38 -49.41
C HIS A 103 -21.78 22.74 -48.90
N ALA A 104 -21.33 23.82 -49.53
CA ALA A 104 -22.00 25.10 -49.49
C ALA A 104 -21.89 25.76 -50.88
N LYS A 105 -22.65 25.24 -51.84
CA LYS A 105 -23.32 26.03 -52.87
C LYS A 105 -24.52 25.27 -53.42
#